data_AF-A0A1I1P3G4-F1
#
_entry.id   AF-A0A1I1P3G4-F1
#
_cell.length_a   1.000
_cell.length_b   1.000
_cell.length_c   1.000
_cell.angle_alpha   90.00
_cell.angle_beta   90.00
_cell.angle_gamma   90.00
#
_symmetry.space_group_name_H-M   'P 1'
#
loop_
_entity.id
_entity.type
_entity.pdbx_description
1 polymer ?
#
loop_
_entity_poly.entity_id
_entity_poly.type
_entity_poly.pdbx_seq_one_letter_code
_entity_poly.pdbx_strand_id
1 'polypeptide(L)'
;MKTTGEGQRSDEDLDHAIRQIVSNAMLSDEVIDIFAAAGLKKPDISILSDEFLAEVRGMPQRNLAVELLERLLKSEIKTRERRNVVQARSFSEMLEQSLRRYQNRAIETAKVIEELVQLAKVMREASKRGEEMGLSDDEVAFYDALETDDSAVTILGDEALRAIARELVKTVRANVTIDWTVRENVRANLRVLVKRILRKHGYPPGKQEKATQTVLEQAETLSATWTA
;
A
#
# COMPACT_ATOMS: atom_id res chain seq x y z
N MET A 1 -12.62 33.48 -51.77
CA MET A 1 -13.52 32.54 -51.04
C MET A 1 -12.70 31.28 -50.78
N LYS A 2 -12.16 31.01 -49.58
CA LYS A 2 -12.79 30.51 -48.33
C LYS A 2 -13.76 29.35 -48.63
N THR A 3 -13.62 28.11 -48.11
CA THR A 3 -13.05 27.64 -46.84
C THR A 3 -12.48 26.21 -46.93
N THR A 4 -11.35 26.00 -46.25
CA THR A 4 -10.66 24.74 -45.94
C THR A 4 -11.43 23.88 -44.94
N GLY A 5 -11.40 22.55 -45.15
CA GLY A 5 -12.03 21.56 -44.27
C GLY A 5 -11.26 21.37 -42.95
N GLU A 6 -12.01 21.42 -41.84
CA GLU A 6 -11.56 21.01 -40.52
C GLU A 6 -11.52 19.48 -40.45
N GLY A 7 -10.32 18.92 -40.59
CA GLY A 7 -10.07 17.50 -40.33
C GLY A 7 -10.11 17.21 -38.83
N GLN A 8 -10.89 16.22 -38.46
CA GLN A 8 -10.95 15.62 -37.12
C GLN A 8 -9.54 15.41 -36.57
N ARG A 9 -9.23 16.06 -35.44
CA ARG A 9 -8.08 15.69 -34.61
C ARG A 9 -8.34 14.26 -34.12
N SER A 10 -7.37 13.36 -34.26
CA SER A 10 -7.53 11.98 -33.79
C SER A 10 -7.64 11.98 -32.25
N ASP A 11 -8.44 11.06 -31.68
CA ASP A 11 -8.58 10.94 -30.23
C ASP A 11 -7.22 10.71 -29.54
N GLU A 12 -6.27 10.09 -30.24
CA GLU A 12 -4.89 9.91 -29.76
C GLU A 12 -4.12 11.24 -29.65
N ASP A 13 -4.34 12.18 -30.58
CA ASP A 13 -3.75 13.52 -30.51
C ASP A 13 -4.37 14.35 -29.39
N LEU A 14 -5.67 14.13 -29.11
CA LEU A 14 -6.37 14.77 -27.99
C LEU A 14 -5.86 14.24 -26.65
N ASP A 15 -5.73 12.91 -26.52
CA ASP A 15 -5.15 12.25 -25.35
C ASP A 15 -3.70 12.68 -25.12
N HIS A 16 -2.91 12.83 -26.19
CA HIS A 16 -1.53 13.30 -26.09
C HIS A 16 -1.45 14.79 -25.70
N ALA A 17 -2.38 15.62 -26.19
CA ALA A 17 -2.49 17.02 -25.79
C ALA A 17 -2.93 17.16 -24.32
N ILE A 18 -3.85 16.30 -23.86
CA ILE A 18 -4.26 16.24 -22.46
C ILE A 18 -3.08 15.79 -21.58
N ARG A 19 -2.31 14.78 -21.99
CA ARG A 19 -1.07 14.37 -21.29
C ARG A 19 -0.05 15.51 -21.19
N GLN A 20 0.12 16.30 -22.24
CA GLN A 20 1.04 17.46 -22.27
C GLN A 20 0.58 18.59 -21.34
N ILE A 21 -0.72 18.88 -21.29
CA ILE A 21 -1.29 19.90 -20.39
C ILE A 21 -1.18 19.45 -18.93
N VAL A 22 -1.47 18.18 -18.65
CA VAL A 22 -1.35 17.56 -17.32
C VAL A 22 0.11 17.51 -16.85
N SER A 23 1.07 17.30 -17.77
CA SER A 23 2.50 17.26 -17.43
C SER A 23 3.12 18.64 -17.16
N ASN A 24 2.47 19.74 -17.58
CA ASN A 24 2.96 21.11 -17.39
C ASN A 24 2.43 21.80 -16.12
N ALA A 25 1.47 21.20 -15.41
CA ALA A 25 0.97 21.69 -14.13
C ALA A 25 1.85 21.29 -12.92
N MET A 26 3.02 20.69 -13.18
CA MET A 26 3.82 19.97 -12.21
C MET A 26 4.70 20.83 -11.29
N LEU A 27 4.11 21.73 -10.51
CA LEU A 27 4.77 22.31 -9.34
C LEU A 27 3.77 22.41 -8.17
N SER A 28 3.86 21.43 -7.27
CA SER A 28 3.25 21.28 -5.94
C SER A 28 1.85 20.62 -5.83
N ASP A 29 1.74 19.63 -4.94
CA ASP A 29 0.52 18.95 -4.44
C ASP A 29 -0.44 18.29 -5.47
N GLU A 30 0.15 17.72 -6.51
CA GLU A 30 -0.41 17.11 -7.73
C GLU A 30 -1.49 16.00 -7.65
N VAL A 31 -1.92 15.53 -6.48
CA VAL A 31 -2.98 14.49 -6.46
C VAL A 31 -4.32 15.09 -6.88
N ILE A 32 -4.52 16.41 -6.76
CA ILE A 32 -5.84 17.04 -6.85
C ILE A 32 -6.27 17.39 -8.29
N ASP A 33 -5.34 17.57 -9.23
CA ASP A 33 -5.65 18.21 -10.52
C ASP A 33 -6.20 17.24 -11.60
N ILE A 34 -5.91 15.94 -11.47
CA ILE A 34 -6.39 14.91 -12.42
C ILE A 34 -7.89 14.65 -12.23
N PHE A 35 -8.40 14.76 -10.99
CA PHE A 35 -9.81 14.58 -10.67
C PHE A 35 -10.69 15.65 -11.33
N ALA A 36 -10.25 16.90 -11.23
CA ALA A 36 -10.93 18.03 -11.86
C ALA A 36 -10.89 17.91 -13.39
N ALA A 37 -9.74 17.50 -13.96
CA ALA A 37 -9.59 17.27 -15.40
C ALA A 37 -10.47 16.12 -15.93
N ALA A 38 -10.76 15.10 -15.11
CA ALA A 38 -11.64 13.98 -15.44
C ALA A 38 -13.14 14.26 -15.18
N GLY A 39 -13.50 15.46 -14.72
CA GLY A 39 -14.89 15.83 -14.42
C GLY A 39 -15.45 15.21 -13.13
N LEU A 40 -14.59 14.70 -12.25
CA LEU A 40 -14.98 14.09 -10.97
C LEU A 40 -15.09 15.19 -9.90
N LYS A 41 -16.18 15.16 -9.11
CA LYS A 41 -16.31 16.05 -7.95
C LYS A 41 -15.28 15.63 -6.90
N LYS A 42 -14.63 16.61 -6.25
CA LYS A 42 -13.70 16.36 -5.14
C LYS A 42 -14.42 15.53 -4.06
N PRO A 43 -14.04 14.27 -3.81
CA PRO A 43 -14.61 13.52 -2.71
C PRO A 43 -13.94 14.02 -1.42
N ASP A 44 -14.72 14.53 -0.47
CA ASP A 44 -14.24 14.84 0.88
C ASP A 44 -14.08 13.58 1.76
N ILE A 45 -14.38 12.38 1.25
CA ILE A 45 -14.48 11.17 2.06
C ILE A 45 -13.91 9.97 1.28
N SER A 46 -12.73 9.51 1.72
CA SER A 46 -12.00 8.32 1.26
C SER A 46 -11.93 8.17 -0.26
N ILE A 47 -10.81 8.58 -0.84
CA ILE A 47 -10.42 8.44 -2.26
C ILE A 47 -10.54 7.00 -2.82
N LEU A 48 -10.83 6.01 -1.96
CA LEU A 48 -11.11 4.63 -2.33
C LEU A 48 -12.53 4.20 -2.00
N SER A 49 -13.53 5.09 -1.84
CA SER A 49 -14.92 4.74 -1.51
C SER A 49 -15.58 3.88 -2.60
N ASP A 50 -16.61 3.09 -2.24
CA ASP A 50 -17.31 2.25 -3.23
C ASP A 50 -18.01 3.07 -4.31
N GLU A 51 -18.49 4.25 -3.95
CA GLU A 51 -19.10 5.23 -4.86
C GLU A 51 -18.08 5.73 -5.88
N PHE A 52 -16.91 6.18 -5.41
CA PHE A 52 -15.84 6.65 -6.29
C PHE A 52 -15.33 5.53 -7.21
N LEU A 53 -15.11 4.32 -6.68
CA LEU A 53 -14.67 3.18 -7.49
C LEU A 53 -15.71 2.78 -8.55
N ALA A 54 -17.01 2.93 -8.24
CA ALA A 54 -18.07 2.72 -9.22
C ALA A 54 -18.09 3.78 -10.32
N GLU A 55 -17.85 5.05 -9.97
CA GLU A 55 -17.71 6.15 -10.95
C GLU A 55 -16.52 5.89 -11.89
N VAL A 56 -15.35 5.56 -11.35
CA VAL A 56 -14.14 5.28 -12.15
C VAL A 56 -14.33 4.05 -13.05
N ARG A 57 -15.02 3.02 -12.56
CA ARG A 57 -15.41 1.85 -13.36
C ARG A 57 -16.35 2.20 -14.52
N GLY A 58 -17.18 3.24 -14.36
CA GLY A 58 -18.13 3.73 -15.36
C GLY A 58 -17.53 4.69 -16.39
N MET A 59 -16.28 5.13 -16.23
CA MET A 59 -15.67 6.13 -17.11
C MET A 59 -15.60 5.64 -18.57
N PRO A 60 -15.98 6.49 -19.55
CA PRO A 60 -15.89 6.15 -20.96
C PRO A 60 -14.43 6.02 -21.41
N GLN A 61 -13.54 6.88 -20.90
CA GLN A 61 -12.09 6.80 -21.14
C GLN A 61 -11.45 5.75 -20.23
N ARG A 62 -11.47 4.48 -20.66
CA ARG A 62 -10.94 3.35 -19.90
C ARG A 62 -9.44 3.47 -19.55
N ASN A 63 -8.64 4.02 -20.47
CA ASN A 63 -7.20 4.20 -20.23
C ASN A 63 -6.94 5.25 -19.14
N LEU A 64 -7.73 6.32 -19.11
CA LEU A 64 -7.68 7.33 -18.06
C LEU A 64 -8.11 6.74 -16.70
N ALA A 65 -9.11 5.86 -16.68
CA ALA A 65 -9.53 5.17 -15.47
C ALA A 65 -8.40 4.29 -14.88
N VAL A 66 -7.67 3.56 -15.73
CA VAL A 66 -6.50 2.77 -15.29
C VAL A 66 -5.42 3.67 -14.71
N GLU A 67 -5.06 4.75 -15.39
CA GLU A 67 -4.03 5.69 -14.92
C GLU A 67 -4.42 6.35 -13.59
N LEU A 68 -5.69 6.73 -13.44
CA LEU A 68 -6.22 7.31 -12.21
C LEU A 68 -6.12 6.32 -11.04
N LEU A 69 -6.61 5.09 -11.23
CA LEU A 69 -6.54 4.05 -10.20
C LEU A 69 -5.09 3.70 -9.85
N GLU A 70 -4.21 3.61 -10.84
CA GLU A 70 -2.78 3.36 -10.61
C GLU A 70 -2.16 4.43 -9.72
N ARG A 71 -2.33 5.71 -10.06
CA ARG A 71 -1.78 6.82 -9.27
C ARG A 71 -2.33 6.84 -7.85
N LEU A 72 -3.64 6.60 -7.71
CA LEU A 72 -4.30 6.55 -6.42
C LEU A 72 -3.78 5.43 -5.53
N LEU A 73 -3.74 4.22 -6.06
CA LEU A 73 -3.27 3.04 -5.34
C LEU A 73 -1.79 3.21 -4.96
N LYS A 74 -0.94 3.72 -5.86
CA LYS A 74 0.47 4.03 -5.54
C LYS A 74 0.60 5.03 -4.38
N SER A 75 -0.22 6.07 -4.36
CA SER A 75 -0.20 7.08 -3.29
C SER A 75 -0.64 6.50 -1.94
N GLU A 76 -1.71 5.70 -1.93
CA GLU A 76 -2.18 5.01 -0.72
C GLU A 76 -1.14 3.99 -0.22
N ILE A 77 -0.55 3.20 -1.12
CA ILE A 77 0.52 2.25 -0.79
C ILE A 77 1.70 2.98 -0.15
N LYS A 78 2.15 4.10 -0.72
CA LYS A 78 3.25 4.90 -0.17
C LYS A 78 2.94 5.48 1.21
N THR A 79 1.68 5.87 1.42
CA THR A 79 1.22 6.33 2.74
C THR A 79 1.25 5.18 3.75
N ARG A 80 0.80 3.99 3.34
CA ARG A 80 0.79 2.78 4.17
C ARG A 80 2.18 2.22 4.45
N GLU A 81 3.12 2.35 3.51
CA GLU A 81 4.51 1.91 3.65
C GLU A 81 5.18 2.49 4.90
N ARG A 82 4.81 3.72 5.29
CA ARG A 82 5.31 4.39 6.50
C ARG A 82 4.82 3.77 7.82
N ARG A 83 3.81 2.90 7.76
CA ARG A 83 3.21 2.24 8.92
C ARG A 83 3.35 0.73 8.88
N ASN A 84 3.19 0.11 7.71
CA ASN A 84 3.17 -1.34 7.54
C ASN A 84 3.87 -1.74 6.25
N VAL A 85 5.13 -2.16 6.37
CA VAL A 85 5.97 -2.50 5.20
C VAL A 85 5.50 -3.78 4.51
N VAL A 86 4.90 -4.70 5.26
CA VAL A 86 4.45 -5.99 4.73
C VAL A 86 3.23 -5.83 3.84
N GLN A 87 2.21 -5.12 4.34
CA GLN A 87 1.04 -4.81 3.53
C GLN A 87 1.40 -3.97 2.30
N ALA A 88 2.24 -2.95 2.47
CA ALA A 88 2.65 -2.09 1.36
C ALA A 88 3.36 -2.88 0.25
N ARG A 89 4.24 -3.83 0.60
CA ARG A 89 4.88 -4.73 -0.36
C ARG A 89 3.89 -5.64 -1.08
N SER A 90 3.00 -6.29 -0.34
CA SER A 90 1.98 -7.17 -0.91
C SER A 90 1.08 -6.42 -1.90
N PHE A 91 0.60 -5.23 -1.54
CA PHE A 91 -0.23 -4.41 -2.43
C PHE A 91 0.54 -3.87 -3.63
N SER A 92 1.82 -3.49 -3.45
CA SER A 92 2.69 -3.08 -4.56
C SER A 92 2.85 -4.20 -5.57
N GLU A 93 3.08 -5.42 -5.10
CA GLU A 93 3.22 -6.60 -5.96
C GLU A 93 1.92 -6.90 -6.72
N MET A 94 0.76 -6.88 -6.04
CA MET A 94 -0.55 -7.07 -6.68
C MET A 94 -0.83 -6.00 -7.74
N LEU A 95 -0.49 -4.74 -7.45
CA LEU A 95 -0.64 -3.63 -8.38
C LEU A 95 0.25 -3.83 -9.61
N GLU A 96 1.53 -4.10 -9.41
CA GLU A 96 2.49 -4.35 -10.49
C GLU A 96 2.06 -5.52 -11.37
N GLN A 97 1.61 -6.63 -10.78
CA GLN A 97 1.14 -7.78 -11.55
C GLN A 97 -0.05 -7.43 -12.44
N SER A 98 -1.01 -6.65 -11.92
CA SER A 98 -2.19 -6.20 -12.67
C SER A 98 -1.79 -5.28 -13.83
N LEU A 99 -0.87 -4.34 -13.59
CA LEU A 99 -0.35 -3.42 -14.61
C LEU A 99 0.51 -4.12 -15.66
N ARG A 100 1.31 -5.14 -15.29
CA ARG A 100 2.08 -5.94 -16.25
C ARG A 100 1.15 -6.70 -17.20
N ARG A 101 0.06 -7.27 -16.70
CA ARG A 101 -0.96 -7.92 -17.54
C ARG A 101 -1.61 -6.93 -18.52
N TYR A 102 -1.86 -5.70 -18.08
CA TYR A 102 -2.35 -4.62 -18.93
C TYR A 102 -1.35 -4.25 -20.03
N GLN A 103 -0.09 -3.95 -19.66
CA GLN A 103 0.96 -3.53 -20.59
C GLN A 103 1.25 -4.58 -21.67
N ASN A 104 1.20 -5.86 -21.29
CA ASN A 104 1.42 -6.97 -22.21
C ASN A 104 0.19 -7.27 -23.10
N ARG A 105 -0.88 -6.46 -23.02
CA ARG A 105 -2.21 -6.71 -23.64
C ARG A 105 -2.73 -8.12 -23.35
N ALA A 106 -2.33 -8.69 -22.23
CA ALA A 106 -2.66 -10.06 -21.85
C ALA A 106 -4.11 -10.18 -21.35
N ILE A 107 -4.73 -9.04 -21.01
CA ILE A 107 -6.12 -8.91 -20.55
C ILE A 107 -6.75 -7.64 -21.11
N GLU A 108 -8.08 -7.62 -21.20
CA GLU A 108 -8.85 -6.44 -21.61
C GLU A 108 -8.72 -5.30 -20.59
N THR A 109 -8.70 -4.04 -21.04
CA THR A 109 -8.62 -2.86 -20.13
C THR A 109 -9.71 -2.86 -19.06
N ALA A 110 -10.92 -3.34 -19.39
CA ALA A 110 -12.01 -3.48 -18.42
C ALA A 110 -11.64 -4.46 -17.27
N LYS A 111 -10.97 -5.57 -17.58
CA LYS A 111 -10.49 -6.55 -16.59
C LYS A 111 -9.46 -5.92 -15.65
N VAL A 112 -8.56 -5.09 -16.18
CA VAL A 112 -7.55 -4.37 -15.38
C VAL A 112 -8.23 -3.43 -14.40
N ILE A 113 -9.22 -2.66 -14.85
CA ILE A 113 -9.99 -1.76 -13.98
C ILE A 113 -10.65 -2.55 -12.84
N GLU A 114 -11.23 -3.72 -13.12
CA GLU A 114 -11.78 -4.60 -12.08
C GLU A 114 -10.73 -5.07 -11.08
N GLU A 115 -9.55 -5.48 -11.55
CA GLU A 115 -8.44 -5.91 -10.68
C GLU A 115 -7.96 -4.77 -9.77
N LEU A 116 -7.84 -3.56 -10.31
CA LEU A 116 -7.44 -2.37 -9.54
C LEU A 116 -8.53 -1.93 -8.54
N VAL A 117 -9.80 -1.97 -8.93
CA VAL A 117 -10.93 -1.72 -8.02
C VAL A 117 -10.98 -2.76 -6.90
N GLN A 118 -10.72 -4.02 -7.23
CA GLN A 118 -10.69 -5.08 -6.22
C GLN A 118 -9.50 -4.89 -5.26
N LEU A 119 -8.33 -4.51 -5.77
CA LEU A 119 -7.18 -4.17 -4.92
C LEU A 119 -7.51 -3.02 -3.97
N ALA A 120 -8.16 -1.96 -4.45
CA ALA A 120 -8.63 -0.85 -3.61
C ALA A 120 -9.53 -1.31 -2.45
N LYS A 121 -10.45 -2.25 -2.72
CA LYS A 121 -11.33 -2.83 -1.70
C LYS A 121 -10.56 -3.65 -0.67
N VAL A 122 -9.66 -4.52 -1.12
CA VAL A 122 -8.81 -5.33 -0.23
C VAL A 122 -7.96 -4.43 0.68
N MET A 123 -7.40 -3.35 0.16
CA MET A 123 -6.64 -2.38 0.95
C MET A 123 -7.51 -1.72 2.04
N ARG A 124 -8.77 -1.40 1.73
CA ARG A 124 -9.72 -0.81 2.67
C ARG A 124 -10.13 -1.79 3.77
N GLU A 125 -10.41 -3.03 3.39
CA GLU A 125 -10.72 -4.11 4.33
C GLU A 125 -9.55 -4.40 5.27
N ALA A 126 -8.32 -4.41 4.75
CA ALA A 126 -7.12 -4.59 5.55
C ALA A 126 -6.97 -3.54 6.66
N SER A 127 -7.41 -2.31 6.42
CA SER A 127 -7.46 -1.26 7.46
C SER A 127 -8.50 -1.55 8.53
N LYS A 128 -9.69 -2.04 8.15
CA LYS A 128 -10.77 -2.38 9.09
C LYS A 128 -10.43 -3.59 9.96
N ARG A 129 -9.74 -4.59 9.42
CA ARG A 129 -9.32 -5.78 10.18
C ARG A 129 -8.53 -5.42 11.44
N GLY A 130 -7.71 -4.36 11.38
CA GLY A 130 -6.96 -3.90 12.54
C GLY A 130 -7.85 -3.54 13.73
N GLU A 131 -8.93 -2.79 13.44
CA GLU A 131 -9.94 -2.39 14.42
C GLU A 131 -10.67 -3.60 15.02
N GLU A 132 -11.08 -4.54 14.17
CA GLU A 132 -11.78 -5.77 14.58
C GLU A 132 -10.91 -6.67 15.47
N MET A 133 -9.59 -6.66 15.27
CA MET A 133 -8.64 -7.43 16.08
C MET A 133 -8.34 -6.79 17.44
N GLY A 134 -8.83 -5.57 17.69
CA GLY A 134 -8.54 -4.79 18.90
C GLY A 134 -7.05 -4.48 19.06
N LEU A 135 -6.33 -4.38 17.93
CA LEU A 135 -4.92 -4.04 17.84
C LEU A 135 -4.80 -2.58 17.39
N SER A 136 -3.78 -1.89 17.88
CA SER A 136 -3.37 -0.60 17.33
C SER A 136 -2.69 -0.77 15.96
N ASP A 137 -2.64 0.28 15.14
CA ASP A 137 -2.00 0.26 13.82
C ASP A 137 -0.58 -0.31 13.86
N ASP A 138 0.20 0.06 14.88
CA ASP A 138 1.54 -0.48 15.09
C ASP A 138 1.50 -1.99 15.34
N GLU A 139 0.62 -2.45 16.22
CA GLU A 139 0.48 -3.86 16.55
C GLU A 139 0.00 -4.69 15.35
N VAL A 140 -0.88 -4.14 14.51
CA VAL A 140 -1.27 -4.77 13.23
C VAL A 140 -0.07 -4.92 12.31
N ALA A 141 0.80 -3.90 12.24
CA ALA A 141 1.99 -3.97 11.40
C ALA A 141 2.98 -5.05 11.87
N PHE A 142 3.16 -5.20 13.19
CA PHE A 142 3.96 -6.30 13.75
C PHE A 142 3.26 -7.66 13.59
N TYR A 143 1.94 -7.72 13.67
CA TYR A 143 1.17 -8.94 13.40
C TYR A 143 1.38 -9.40 11.95
N ASP A 144 1.23 -8.51 10.99
CA ASP A 144 1.43 -8.81 9.56
C ASP A 144 2.90 -9.22 9.29
N ALA A 145 3.87 -8.64 9.99
CA ALA A 145 5.28 -9.04 9.93
C ALA A 145 5.52 -10.49 10.35
N LEU A 146 4.74 -11.01 11.30
CA LEU A 146 4.76 -12.41 11.73
C LEU A 146 3.99 -13.32 10.78
N GLU A 147 2.97 -12.81 10.10
CA GLU A 147 2.12 -13.56 9.17
C GLU A 147 2.78 -13.87 7.82
N THR A 148 3.92 -13.24 7.49
CA THR A 148 4.69 -13.44 6.22
C THR A 148 5.18 -14.88 5.94
N ASP A 149 4.79 -15.84 6.76
CA ASP A 149 5.25 -17.20 6.76
C ASP A 149 4.11 -18.17 7.13
N ASP A 150 3.05 -18.20 6.31
CA ASP A 150 1.74 -18.92 6.40
C ASP A 150 1.62 -20.06 7.43
N SER A 151 2.61 -20.95 7.51
CA SER A 151 2.60 -22.01 8.53
C SER A 151 2.68 -21.51 9.99
N ALA A 152 3.09 -20.28 10.25
CA ALA A 152 3.15 -19.74 11.61
C ALA A 152 1.73 -19.56 12.18
N VAL A 153 0.81 -19.02 11.38
CA VAL A 153 -0.61 -18.89 11.73
C VAL A 153 -1.23 -20.26 11.98
N THR A 154 -0.96 -21.24 11.11
CA THR A 154 -1.50 -22.61 11.24
C THR A 154 -1.00 -23.33 12.50
N ILE A 155 0.21 -23.02 12.97
CA ILE A 155 0.84 -23.70 14.11
C ILE A 155 0.52 -23.02 15.45
N LEU A 156 0.60 -21.69 15.51
CA LEU A 156 0.44 -20.92 16.74
C LEU A 156 -0.99 -20.45 16.99
N GLY A 157 -1.76 -20.27 15.92
CA GLY A 157 -3.06 -19.61 15.97
C GLY A 157 -2.95 -18.08 16.07
N ASP A 158 -4.04 -17.43 15.69
CA ASP A 158 -4.17 -15.98 15.62
C ASP A 158 -3.99 -15.30 17.00
N GLU A 159 -4.58 -15.84 18.08
CA GLU A 159 -4.47 -15.27 19.42
C GLU A 159 -3.01 -15.17 19.91
N ALA A 160 -2.20 -16.20 19.65
CA ALA A 160 -0.78 -16.19 20.00
C ALA A 160 0.00 -15.15 19.19
N LEU A 161 -0.29 -15.02 17.88
CA LEU A 161 0.35 -14.00 17.04
C LEU A 161 -0.01 -12.58 17.48
N ARG A 162 -1.26 -12.33 17.85
CA ARG A 162 -1.68 -11.05 18.44
C ARG A 162 -0.94 -10.76 19.73
N ALA A 163 -0.76 -11.75 20.61
CA ALA A 163 0.00 -11.59 21.85
C ALA A 163 1.48 -11.27 21.59
N ILE A 164 2.10 -11.95 20.62
CA ILE A 164 3.47 -11.67 20.17
C ILE A 164 3.56 -10.24 19.65
N ALA A 165 2.65 -9.82 18.77
CA ALA A 165 2.65 -8.48 18.17
C ALA A 165 2.58 -7.36 19.23
N ARG A 166 1.68 -7.49 20.22
CA ARG A 166 1.58 -6.57 21.36
C ARG A 166 2.88 -6.51 22.17
N GLU A 167 3.48 -7.66 22.46
CA GLU A 167 4.75 -7.73 23.21
C GLU A 167 5.92 -7.15 22.40
N LEU A 168 5.95 -7.36 21.08
CA LEU A 168 6.95 -6.79 20.18
C LEU A 168 6.87 -5.27 20.14
N VAL A 169 5.69 -4.68 19.91
CA VAL A 169 5.51 -3.22 19.89
C VAL A 169 5.99 -2.61 21.20
N LYS A 170 5.55 -3.17 22.33
CA LYS A 170 5.96 -2.69 23.66
C LYS A 170 7.48 -2.76 23.85
N THR A 171 8.10 -3.87 23.45
CA THR A 171 9.54 -4.07 23.62
C THR A 171 10.34 -3.15 22.72
N VAL A 172 9.95 -3.02 21.45
CA VAL A 172 10.63 -2.16 20.48
C VAL A 172 10.51 -0.69 20.92
N ARG A 173 9.31 -0.20 21.25
CA ARG A 173 9.11 1.17 21.75
C ARG A 173 9.96 1.50 22.98
N ALA A 174 10.15 0.54 23.89
CA ALA A 174 10.98 0.73 25.09
C ALA A 174 12.49 0.77 24.81
N ASN A 175 12.95 0.26 23.66
CA ASN A 175 14.37 0.09 23.33
C ASN A 175 14.82 0.92 22.12
N VAL A 176 13.90 1.53 21.38
CA VAL A 176 14.19 2.42 20.25
C VAL A 176 14.63 3.79 20.76
N THR A 177 15.83 4.21 20.35
CA THR A 177 16.37 5.57 20.54
C THR A 177 16.50 6.26 19.20
N ILE A 178 16.55 7.60 19.16
CA ILE A 178 16.53 8.43 17.93
C ILE A 178 17.50 7.95 16.82
N ASP A 179 18.70 7.43 17.15
CA ASP A 179 19.70 7.02 16.14
C ASP A 179 19.88 5.49 15.99
N TRP A 180 18.96 4.67 16.47
CA TRP A 180 19.23 3.23 16.61
C TRP A 180 19.43 2.50 15.26
N THR A 181 18.89 3.03 14.17
CA THR A 181 19.02 2.49 12.80
C THR A 181 20.47 2.53 12.30
N VAL A 182 21.28 3.47 12.79
CA VAL A 182 22.71 3.62 12.47
C VAL A 182 23.60 2.87 13.46
N ARG A 183 23.08 2.53 14.64
CA ARG A 183 23.85 1.87 15.72
C ARG A 183 23.67 0.36 15.67
N GLU A 184 24.63 -0.33 15.04
CA GLU A 184 24.66 -1.80 14.90
C GLU A 184 24.44 -2.53 16.25
N ASN A 185 24.98 -2.00 17.35
CA ASN A 185 24.80 -2.57 18.70
C ASN A 185 23.33 -2.55 19.16
N VAL A 186 22.58 -1.49 18.88
CA VAL A 186 21.16 -1.40 19.27
C VAL A 186 20.31 -2.34 18.41
N ARG A 187 20.61 -2.41 17.10
CA ARG A 187 19.98 -3.36 16.18
C ARG A 187 20.23 -4.81 16.59
N ALA A 188 21.47 -5.15 16.96
CA ALA A 188 21.82 -6.48 17.45
C ALA A 188 21.07 -6.84 18.75
N ASN A 189 20.99 -5.90 19.70
CA ASN A 189 20.24 -6.08 20.94
C ASN A 189 18.74 -6.30 20.67
N LEU A 190 18.13 -5.48 19.81
CA LEU A 190 16.72 -5.65 19.41
C LEU A 190 16.49 -7.00 18.72
N ARG A 191 17.40 -7.45 17.84
CA ARG A 191 17.34 -8.78 17.23
C ARG A 191 17.29 -9.89 18.29
N VAL A 192 18.11 -9.79 19.34
CA VAL A 192 18.11 -10.77 20.44
C VAL A 192 16.80 -10.74 21.22
N LEU A 193 16.26 -9.55 21.49
CA LEU A 193 14.97 -9.41 22.18
C LEU A 193 13.81 -9.99 21.37
N VAL A 194 13.75 -9.70 20.07
CA VAL A 194 12.74 -10.26 19.15
C VAL A 194 12.82 -11.78 19.13
N LYS A 195 14.02 -12.37 18.93
CA LYS A 195 14.20 -13.83 18.95
C LYS A 195 13.76 -14.45 20.28
N ARG A 196 14.00 -13.76 21.41
CA ARG A 196 13.55 -14.22 22.73
C ARG A 196 12.03 -14.24 22.85
N ILE A 197 11.34 -13.19 22.38
CA ILE A 197 9.88 -13.10 22.38
C ILE A 197 9.28 -14.21 21.50
N LEU A 198 9.79 -14.39 20.28
CA LEU A 198 9.34 -15.46 19.38
C LEU A 198 9.48 -16.84 20.03
N ARG A 199 10.61 -17.13 20.70
CA ARG A 199 10.80 -18.41 21.41
C ARG A 199 9.87 -18.58 22.61
N LYS A 200 9.68 -17.53 23.39
CA LYS A 200 8.79 -17.53 24.57
C LYS A 200 7.37 -17.94 24.21
N HIS A 201 6.89 -17.51 23.04
CA HIS A 201 5.54 -17.82 22.54
C HIS A 201 5.48 -19.06 21.66
N GLY A 202 6.57 -19.81 21.50
CA GLY A 202 6.57 -21.07 20.73
C GLY A 202 6.65 -20.91 19.21
N TYR A 203 7.13 -19.77 18.71
CA TYR A 203 7.26 -19.53 17.27
C TYR A 203 8.18 -20.57 16.58
N PRO A 204 7.78 -21.16 15.45
CA PRO A 204 8.54 -22.24 14.80
C PRO A 204 10.01 -21.87 14.54
N PRO A 205 10.98 -22.66 15.05
CA PRO A 205 12.40 -22.29 15.01
C PRO A 205 12.94 -22.12 13.58
N GLY A 206 12.46 -22.90 12.62
CA GLY A 206 12.84 -22.77 11.20
C GLY A 206 12.42 -21.47 10.54
N LYS A 207 11.48 -20.73 11.14
CA LYS A 207 10.92 -19.47 10.61
C LYS A 207 11.31 -18.23 11.42
N GLN A 208 11.96 -18.42 12.57
CA GLN A 208 12.33 -17.32 13.47
C GLN A 208 13.24 -16.30 12.79
N GLU A 209 14.18 -16.71 11.93
CA GLU A 209 15.14 -15.79 11.33
C GLU A 209 14.46 -14.79 10.39
N LYS A 210 13.62 -15.30 9.47
CA LYS A 210 12.87 -14.47 8.52
C LYS A 210 11.90 -13.54 9.25
N ALA A 211 11.11 -14.09 10.19
CA ALA A 211 10.18 -13.29 10.99
C ALA A 211 10.91 -12.20 11.78
N THR A 212 12.07 -12.52 12.38
CA THR A 212 12.89 -11.53 13.07
C THR A 212 13.36 -10.41 12.14
N GLN A 213 13.78 -10.75 10.93
CA GLN A 213 14.23 -9.76 9.96
C GLN A 213 13.10 -8.81 9.54
N THR A 214 11.91 -9.36 9.23
CA THR A 214 10.72 -8.57 8.88
C THR A 214 10.29 -7.68 10.03
N VAL A 215 10.31 -8.20 11.26
CA VAL A 215 9.97 -7.45 12.48
C VAL A 215 10.95 -6.30 12.72
N LEU A 216 12.24 -6.50 12.50
CA LEU A 216 13.25 -5.43 12.63
C LEU A 216 13.08 -4.34 11.59
N GLU A 217 12.75 -4.72 10.36
CA GLU A 217 12.43 -3.77 9.30
C GLU A 217 11.17 -2.96 9.63
N GLN A 218 10.13 -3.62 10.11
CA GLN A 218 8.90 -2.97 10.55
C GLN A 218 9.16 -2.00 11.72
N ALA A 219 10.03 -2.38 12.65
CA ALA A 219 10.48 -1.52 13.74
C ALA A 219 11.23 -0.27 13.23
N GLU A 220 12.08 -0.41 12.22
CA GLU A 220 12.83 0.68 11.61
C GLU A 220 11.88 1.72 11.00
N THR A 221 10.90 1.26 10.22
CA THR A 221 9.87 2.11 9.63
C THR A 221 9.05 2.87 10.68
N LEU A 222 8.58 2.18 11.72
CA LEU A 222 7.77 2.80 12.77
C LEU A 222 8.57 3.73 13.67
N SER A 223 9.86 3.45 13.87
CA SER A 223 10.73 4.30 14.68
C SER A 223 10.83 5.72 14.13
N ALA A 224 10.90 5.88 12.80
CA ALA A 224 10.89 7.18 12.15
C ALA A 224 9.60 7.99 12.44
N THR A 225 8.48 7.31 12.67
CA THR A 225 7.20 7.94 13.01
C THR A 225 7.11 8.25 14.51
N TRP A 226 7.68 7.42 15.38
CA TRP A 226 7.64 7.65 16.83
C TRP A 226 8.61 8.75 17.31
N THR A 227 9.65 9.04 16.52
CA THR A 227 10.67 10.04 16.85
C THR A 227 10.49 11.38 16.13
N ALA A 228 9.49 11.49 15.25
CA ALA A 228 9.11 12.72 14.53
C ALA A 228 8.13 13.56 15.36
#